data_AF-G7EGI4-F1
#
_entry.id   AF-G7EGI4-F1
#
_cell.length_a   1.000
_cell.length_b   1.000
_cell.length_c   1.000
_cell.angle_alpha   90.00
_cell.angle_beta   90.00
_cell.angle_gamma   90.00
#
_symmetry.space_group_name_H-M   'P 1'
#
loop_
_entity.id
_entity.type
_entity.pdbx_description
1 polymer ?
#
loop_
_entity_poly.entity_id
_entity_poly.type
_entity_poly.pdbx_seq_one_letter_code
_entity_poly.pdbx_strand_id
1 'polypeptide(L)'
;MQATKSIGSSDIKNKVVKSKKGLFIALSIVAVIILIFPKPTLLTYKKLGMVSESIYWPGVFGYGATIIDSNLHPQLDAKGKSLYLCGDLQIPQSCQKYQIIANDGLFPAIRSYF
;
A
#
# COMPACT_ATOMS: atom_id res chain seq x y z
N MET A 1 -10.97 15.97 66.94
CA MET A 1 -11.21 15.27 65.67
C MET A 1 -10.89 16.25 64.55
N GLN A 2 -9.74 16.11 63.89
CA GLN A 2 -9.27 17.06 62.88
C GLN A 2 -8.92 16.36 61.56
N ALA A 3 -9.39 17.00 60.49
CA ALA A 3 -8.84 17.09 59.14
C ALA A 3 -8.83 15.83 58.25
N THR A 4 -9.82 15.78 57.36
CA THR A 4 -9.74 15.22 56.01
C THR A 4 -8.49 15.72 55.29
N LYS A 5 -7.57 14.82 54.92
CA LYS A 5 -6.45 15.14 54.04
C LYS A 5 -6.78 14.64 52.64
N SER A 6 -7.25 15.57 51.80
CA SER A 6 -7.35 15.44 50.36
C SER A 6 -5.99 15.06 49.78
N ILE A 7 -5.94 13.93 49.05
CA ILE A 7 -4.77 13.56 48.25
C ILE A 7 -4.79 14.47 47.01
N GLY A 8 -4.03 15.55 47.11
CA GLY A 8 -3.86 16.54 46.07
C GLY A 8 -3.01 16.00 44.92
N SER A 9 -3.53 16.26 43.72
CA SER A 9 -2.77 16.43 42.48
C SER A 9 -1.44 17.16 42.74
N SER A 10 -0.31 16.49 42.54
CA SER A 10 0.97 17.17 42.31
C SER A 10 1.99 16.24 41.63
N ASP A 11 2.42 16.70 40.46
CA ASP A 11 3.70 16.43 39.81
C ASP A 11 4.06 14.98 39.43
N ILE A 12 3.61 14.57 38.24
CA ILE A 12 4.52 13.87 37.31
C ILE A 12 4.85 14.83 36.18
N LYS A 13 5.69 15.81 36.49
CA LYS A 13 6.38 16.61 35.47
C LYS A 13 7.25 15.69 34.62
N ASN A 14 6.78 15.54 33.39
CA ASN A 14 7.47 15.04 32.23
C ASN A 14 8.98 15.38 32.24
N LYS A 15 9.84 14.35 32.27
CA LYS A 15 11.13 14.39 31.59
C LYS A 15 11.17 13.24 30.58
N VAL A 16 10.41 13.37 29.50
CA VAL A 16 10.73 12.69 28.25
C VAL A 16 12.02 13.33 27.75
N VAL A 17 13.16 12.82 28.23
CA VAL A 17 14.44 13.02 27.55
C VAL A 17 14.21 12.44 26.16
N LYS A 18 14.10 13.32 25.15
CA LYS A 18 13.92 12.94 23.75
C LYS A 18 15.19 12.21 23.31
N SER A 19 15.24 10.92 23.65
CA SER A 19 16.37 10.05 23.36
C SER A 19 16.42 9.88 21.85
N LYS A 20 17.46 10.43 21.21
CA LYS A 20 17.69 10.24 19.78
C LYS A 20 17.70 8.74 19.40
N LYS A 21 18.09 7.87 20.34
CA LYS A 21 18.06 6.40 20.19
C LYS A 21 16.65 5.87 19.94
N GLY A 22 15.63 6.38 20.62
CA GLY A 22 14.23 5.99 20.39
C GLY A 22 13.73 6.37 19.01
N LEU A 23 14.15 7.55 18.50
CA LEU A 23 13.86 7.97 17.13
C LEU A 23 14.50 7.05 16.09
N PHE A 24 15.77 6.67 16.28
CA PHE A 24 16.45 5.74 15.37
C PHE A 24 15.85 4.33 15.39
N ILE A 25 15.41 3.85 16.57
CA ILE A 25 14.70 2.56 16.67
C ILE A 25 13.37 2.62 15.93
N ALA A 26 12.59 3.68 16.13
CA ALA A 26 11.33 3.87 15.40
C ALA A 26 11.53 3.96 13.88
N LEU A 27 12.54 4.73 13.43
CA LEU A 27 12.92 4.82 12.01
C LEU A 27 13.34 3.46 11.43
N SER A 28 14.09 2.66 12.20
CA SER A 28 14.52 1.33 11.77
C SER A 28 13.33 0.40 11.60
N ILE A 29 12.35 0.43 12.50
CA ILE A 29 11.13 -0.39 12.39
C ILE A 29 10.34 0.01 11.15
N VAL A 30 10.15 1.31 10.92
CA VAL A 30 9.46 1.83 9.72
C VAL A 30 10.19 1.43 8.44
N ALA A 31 11.53 1.53 8.41
CA ALA A 31 12.33 1.14 7.26
C ALA A 31 12.18 -0.35 6.93
N VAL A 32 12.16 -1.22 7.95
CA VAL A 32 11.94 -2.66 7.78
C VAL A 32 10.54 -2.94 7.20
N ILE A 33 9.51 -2.26 7.72
CA ILE A 33 8.14 -2.38 7.19
C ILE A 33 8.11 -1.98 5.71
N ILE A 34 8.68 -0.85 5.32
CA ILE A 34 8.72 -0.39 3.91
C ILE A 34 9.45 -1.38 3.00
N LEU A 35 10.44 -2.11 3.52
CA LEU A 35 11.22 -3.06 2.74
C LEU A 35 10.48 -4.37 2.48
N ILE A 36 9.66 -4.82 3.44
CA ILE A 36 8.89 -6.06 3.36
C ILE A 36 7.61 -5.86 2.53
N PHE A 37 7.01 -4.68 2.57
CA PHE A 37 5.78 -4.41 1.82
C PHE A 37 6.08 -4.25 0.31
N PRO A 38 5.35 -4.98 -0.57
CA PRO A 38 5.51 -4.88 -2.00
C PRO A 38 5.08 -3.49 -2.45
N LYS A 39 5.97 -2.86 -3.22
CA LYS A 39 5.77 -1.48 -3.68
C LYS A 39 4.67 -1.45 -4.74
N PRO A 40 3.73 -0.48 -4.67
CA PRO A 40 2.81 -0.27 -5.78
C PRO A 40 3.58 0.17 -7.02
N THR A 41 3.09 -0.22 -8.18
CA THR A 41 3.66 0.09 -9.50
C THR A 41 2.59 0.69 -10.38
N LEU A 42 2.97 1.57 -11.30
CA LEU A 42 2.08 2.12 -12.30
C LEU A 42 2.02 1.14 -13.48
N LEU A 43 0.83 0.61 -13.74
CA LEU A 43 0.61 -0.30 -14.84
C LEU A 43 -0.15 0.43 -15.95
N THR A 44 0.47 0.50 -17.12
CA THR A 44 -0.14 1.10 -18.32
C THR A 44 -0.56 -0.01 -19.26
N TYR A 45 -1.85 -0.08 -19.59
CA TYR A 45 -2.42 -1.14 -20.39
C TYR A 45 -3.35 -0.61 -21.49
N LYS A 46 -3.49 -1.39 -22.57
CA LYS A 46 -4.26 -1.03 -23.77
C LYS A 46 -5.41 -2.00 -23.99
N LYS A 47 -6.56 -1.46 -24.43
CA LYS A 47 -7.66 -2.23 -25.03
C LYS A 47 -8.32 -1.45 -26.15
N LEU A 48 -8.47 -2.07 -27.33
CA LEU A 48 -9.20 -1.53 -28.48
C LEU A 48 -8.79 -0.10 -28.90
N GLY A 49 -7.50 0.23 -28.78
CA GLY A 49 -7.00 1.57 -29.13
C GLY A 49 -6.95 2.57 -27.98
N MET A 50 -7.62 2.30 -26.85
CA MET A 50 -7.57 3.14 -25.65
C MET A 50 -6.45 2.68 -24.71
N VAL A 51 -5.66 3.62 -24.21
CA VAL A 51 -4.59 3.42 -23.23
C VAL A 51 -5.10 3.89 -21.87
N SER A 52 -4.97 3.04 -20.86
CA SER A 52 -5.38 3.32 -19.49
C SER A 52 -4.21 3.07 -18.55
N GLU A 53 -4.12 3.89 -17.53
CA GLU A 53 -3.09 3.82 -16.50
C GLU A 53 -3.77 3.50 -15.18
N SER A 54 -3.23 2.56 -14.41
CA SER A 54 -3.75 2.25 -13.09
C SER A 54 -2.65 1.85 -12.13
N ILE A 55 -2.90 2.07 -10.84
CA ILE A 55 -1.95 1.73 -9.79
C ILE A 55 -2.17 0.27 -9.40
N TYR A 56 -1.22 -0.56 -9.79
CA TYR A 56 -1.18 -1.97 -9.43
C TYR A 56 -0.46 -2.15 -8.11
N TRP A 57 -1.12 -2.83 -7.16
CA TRP A 57 -0.50 -3.25 -5.92
C TRP A 57 -0.37 -4.77 -5.94
N PRO A 58 0.86 -5.33 -5.89
CA PRO A 58 1.06 -6.77 -5.86
C PRO A 58 0.40 -7.54 -4.69
N GLY A 59 -0.27 -6.84 -3.76
CA GLY A 59 -0.85 -7.45 -2.56
C GLY A 59 0.20 -7.92 -1.57
N VAL A 60 -0.14 -7.95 -0.29
CA VAL A 60 0.76 -8.41 0.79
C VAL A 60 0.31 -9.79 1.26
N PHE A 61 1.24 -10.69 1.57
CA PHE A 61 0.95 -11.95 2.29
C PHE A 61 -0.22 -12.79 1.73
N GLY A 62 -0.29 -12.99 0.41
CA GLY A 62 -1.32 -13.84 -0.21
C GLY A 62 -2.71 -13.20 -0.29
N TYR A 63 -2.90 -11.97 0.20
CA TYR A 63 -3.99 -11.11 -0.25
C TYR A 63 -3.68 -10.76 -1.70
N GLY A 64 -4.51 -11.26 -2.63
CA GLY A 64 -4.27 -11.18 -4.06
C GLY A 64 -3.97 -9.76 -4.55
N ALA A 65 -3.31 -9.67 -5.71
CA ALA A 65 -3.02 -8.39 -6.31
C ALA A 65 -4.30 -7.57 -6.53
N THR A 66 -4.20 -6.25 -6.36
CA THR A 66 -5.34 -5.34 -6.51
C THR A 66 -4.98 -4.14 -7.37
N ILE A 67 -5.96 -3.59 -8.07
CA ILE A 67 -5.84 -2.28 -8.72
C ILE A 67 -6.59 -1.29 -7.86
N ILE A 68 -5.92 -0.24 -7.41
CA ILE A 68 -6.51 0.70 -6.42
C ILE A 68 -7.70 1.49 -7.02
N ASP A 69 -7.73 1.63 -8.34
CA ASP A 69 -8.74 2.39 -9.07
C ASP A 69 -10.03 1.58 -9.40
N SER A 70 -10.09 0.28 -9.10
CA SER A 70 -11.23 -0.56 -9.50
C SER A 70 -11.42 -1.78 -8.61
N ASN A 71 -12.68 -2.22 -8.42
CA ASN A 71 -13.01 -3.49 -7.74
C ASN A 71 -12.68 -4.75 -8.58
N LEU A 72 -11.89 -4.62 -9.65
CA LEU A 72 -11.51 -5.73 -10.50
C LEU A 72 -10.23 -6.37 -9.97
N HIS A 73 -10.18 -7.69 -10.01
CA HIS A 73 -9.03 -8.48 -9.61
C HIS A 73 -8.04 -8.60 -10.77
N PRO A 74 -6.85 -7.99 -10.69
CA PRO A 74 -5.81 -8.16 -11.68
C PRO A 74 -5.10 -9.50 -11.56
N GLN A 75 -5.03 -10.24 -12.67
CA GLN A 75 -4.06 -11.29 -12.88
C GLN A 75 -3.00 -10.82 -13.87
N LEU A 76 -1.80 -10.64 -13.36
CA LEU A 76 -0.65 -10.17 -14.13
C LEU A 76 0.11 -11.37 -14.69
N ASP A 77 0.08 -11.56 -16.01
CA ASP A 77 1.02 -12.46 -16.69
C ASP A 77 2.24 -11.66 -17.13
N ALA A 78 3.26 -11.63 -16.26
CA ALA A 78 4.52 -10.95 -16.52
C ALA A 78 5.29 -11.53 -17.72
N LYS A 79 5.08 -12.82 -18.06
CA LYS A 79 5.73 -13.47 -19.20
C LYS A 79 5.03 -13.11 -20.52
N GLY A 80 3.70 -13.12 -20.51
CA GLY A 80 2.87 -12.82 -21.68
C GLY A 80 2.56 -11.34 -21.93
N LYS A 81 3.08 -10.42 -21.10
CA LYS A 81 2.76 -8.97 -21.11
C LYS A 81 1.25 -8.72 -21.21
N SER A 82 0.48 -9.57 -20.55
CA SER A 82 -0.98 -9.56 -20.60
C SER A 82 -1.52 -9.38 -19.19
N LEU A 83 -2.44 -8.44 -19.04
CA LEU A 83 -3.15 -8.18 -17.80
C LEU A 83 -4.59 -8.67 -17.98
N TYR A 84 -5.02 -9.60 -17.13
CA TYR A 84 -6.40 -10.06 -17.10
C TYR A 84 -7.09 -9.35 -15.93
N LEU A 85 -8.13 -8.57 -16.20
CA LEU A 85 -8.96 -8.01 -15.14
C LEU A 85 -10.25 -8.82 -15.06
N CYS A 86 -10.49 -9.43 -13.90
CA CYS A 86 -11.69 -10.20 -13.63
C CYS A 86 -12.58 -9.44 -12.65
N GLY A 87 -13.89 -9.37 -12.93
CA GLY A 87 -14.86 -8.86 -11.95
C GLY A 87 -15.05 -9.84 -10.79
N ASP A 88 -15.05 -11.14 -11.10
CA ASP A 88 -15.13 -12.22 -10.12
C ASP A 88 -14.13 -13.31 -10.51
N LEU A 89 -13.28 -13.72 -9.56
CA LEU A 89 -12.29 -14.78 -9.74
C LEU A 89 -12.95 -16.16 -9.95
N GLN A 90 -14.17 -16.36 -9.47
CA GLN A 90 -14.92 -17.62 -9.60
C GLN A 90 -15.58 -17.76 -10.97
N ILE A 91 -15.75 -16.65 -11.70
CA ILE A 91 -16.46 -16.62 -12.98
C ILE A 91 -15.46 -16.27 -14.09
N PRO A 92 -14.87 -17.27 -14.79
CA PRO A 92 -13.84 -17.04 -15.80
C PRO A 92 -14.34 -16.23 -17.00
N GLN A 93 -15.65 -16.17 -17.24
CA GLN A 93 -16.24 -15.33 -18.29
C GLN A 93 -16.25 -13.84 -17.96
N SER A 94 -16.06 -13.46 -16.70
CA SER A 94 -15.96 -12.05 -16.28
C SER A 94 -14.57 -11.45 -16.54
N CYS A 95 -13.60 -12.28 -16.93
CA CYS A 95 -12.21 -11.88 -17.14
C CYS A 95 -12.00 -11.29 -18.54
N GLN A 96 -11.51 -10.06 -18.57
CA GLN A 96 -11.15 -9.35 -19.80
C GLN A 96 -9.63 -9.26 -19.93
N LYS A 97 -9.12 -9.57 -21.13
CA LYS A 97 -7.68 -9.48 -21.45
C LYS A 97 -7.30 -8.07 -21.91
N TYR A 98 -6.22 -7.56 -21.36
CA TYR A 98 -5.59 -6.29 -21.69
C TYR A 98 -4.11 -6.53 -22.01
N GLN A 99 -3.55 -5.69 -22.87
CA GLN A 99 -2.12 -5.75 -23.20
C GLN A 99 -1.35 -4.74 -22.37
N ILE A 100 -0.28 -5.17 -21.70
CA ILE A 100 0.57 -4.29 -20.90
C ILE A 100 1.52 -3.55 -21.86
N ILE A 101 1.52 -2.23 -21.77
CA ILE A 101 2.40 -1.34 -22.53
C ILE A 101 3.62 -0.97 -21.69
N ALA A 102 3.41 -0.66 -20.41
CA ALA A 102 4.46 -0.30 -19.47
C ALA A 102 4.14 -0.83 -18.07
N ASN A 103 5.19 -1.17 -17.33
CA ASN A 103 5.13 -1.52 -15.92
C ASN A 103 6.19 -0.68 -15.23
N ASP A 104 5.79 0.53 -14.87
CA ASP A 104 6.67 1.51 -14.29
C ASP A 104 6.60 1.42 -12.76
N GLY A 105 7.74 1.57 -12.09
CA GLY A 105 7.85 1.33 -10.65
C GLY A 105 7.06 2.31 -9.76
N LEU A 106 7.43 2.34 -8.48
CA LEU A 106 6.78 3.18 -7.47
C LEU A 106 6.79 4.69 -7.79
N PHE A 107 7.89 5.22 -8.33
CA PHE A 107 8.05 6.64 -8.59
C PHE A 107 7.01 7.22 -9.56
N PRO A 108 6.77 6.61 -10.74
CA PRO A 108 5.71 7.06 -11.64
C PRO A 108 4.31 6.88 -11.06
N ALA A 109 4.07 5.84 -10.25
CA ALA A 109 2.78 5.67 -9.57
C ALA A 109 2.46 6.84 -8.63
N ILE A 110 3.46 7.31 -7.86
CA ILE A 110 3.30 8.48 -6.99
C ILE A 110 3.12 9.76 -7.81
N ARG A 111 3.88 9.93 -8.90
CA ARG A 111 3.77 11.09 -9.79
C ARG A 111 2.40 11.19 -10.47
N SER A 112 1.80 10.06 -10.82
CA SER A 112 0.46 10.04 -11.44
C SER A 112 -0.66 10.45 -10.47
N TYR A 113 -0.40 10.41 -9.16
CA TYR A 113 -1.39 10.71 -8.13
C TYR A 113 -1.34 12.18 -7.63
N PHE A 114 -0.20 12.86 -7.77
CA PHE A 114 0.04 14.24 -7.32
C PHE A 114 0.09 15.23 -8.49
#